data_AF-A0AAW9ZXJ9-F1
#
_entry.id   AF-A0AAW9ZXJ9-F1
#
_cell.length_a   1.000
_cell.length_b   1.000
_cell.length_c   1.000
_cell.angle_alpha   90.00
_cell.angle_beta   90.00
_cell.angle_gamma   90.00
#
_symmetry.space_group_name_H-M   'P 1'
#
loop_
_entity.id
_entity.type
_entity.pdbx_description
1 polymer ?
#
loop_
_entity_poly.entity_id
_entity_poly.type
_entity_poly.pdbx_seq_one_letter_code
_entity_poly.pdbx_strand_id
1 'polypeptide(L)'
;MDRKHVTQSVEGYSHALLAHAARSFLEKSEDATEEQTNQFALGAMMMCCFALEAYFNQLAHALHERRMILQLEDIKDFERKAPDQKFLELTNA
;
A
#
# COMPACT_ATOMS: atom_id res chain seq x y z
N MET A 1 -10.52 7.97 -25.66
CA MET A 1 -10.36 6.70 -24.92
C MET A 1 -9.80 7.04 -23.55
N ASP A 2 -10.68 7.12 -22.55
CA ASP A 2 -10.35 7.65 -21.23
C ASP A 2 -10.09 6.46 -20.28
N ARG A 3 -8.82 6.19 -19.99
CA ARG A 3 -8.39 5.14 -19.06
C ARG A 3 -8.60 5.62 -17.62
N LYS A 4 -9.86 5.59 -17.16
CA LYS A 4 -10.16 5.63 -15.72
C LYS A 4 -9.69 4.33 -15.08
N HIS A 5 -8.43 4.28 -14.66
CA HIS A 5 -7.98 3.30 -13.67
C HIS A 5 -8.64 3.69 -12.36
N VAL A 6 -9.85 3.17 -12.16
CA VAL A 6 -10.48 3.15 -10.85
C VAL A 6 -9.62 2.20 -10.03
N THR A 7 -8.64 2.74 -9.30
CA THR A 7 -8.18 2.14 -8.06
C THR A 7 -9.37 2.16 -7.13
N GLN A 8 -10.19 1.11 -7.24
CA GLN A 8 -11.25 0.81 -6.29
C GLN A 8 -10.52 0.61 -4.96
N SER A 9 -10.58 1.67 -4.16
CA SER A 9 -10.11 1.71 -2.79
C SER A 9 -10.57 0.42 -2.11
N VAL A 10 -9.62 -0.37 -1.62
CA VAL A 10 -9.87 -1.61 -0.90
C VAL A 10 -10.35 -1.22 0.51
N GLU A 11 -11.53 -0.59 0.58
CA GLU A 11 -12.12 0.04 1.78
C GLU A 11 -12.59 -0.96 2.86
N GLY A 12 -12.15 -2.22 2.83
CA GLY A 12 -12.66 -3.24 3.75
C GLY A 12 -11.66 -4.30 4.23
N TYR A 13 -10.42 -4.32 3.72
CA TYR A 13 -9.44 -5.33 4.14
C TYR A 13 -8.42 -4.71 5.09
N SER A 14 -8.36 -5.22 6.32
CA SER A 14 -7.33 -4.80 7.28
C SER A 14 -5.94 -5.12 6.73
N HIS A 15 -4.92 -4.32 7.07
CA HIS A 15 -3.54 -4.55 6.61
C HIS A 15 -3.00 -5.94 6.99
N ALA A 16 -3.43 -6.45 8.15
CA ALA A 16 -3.14 -7.81 8.56
C ALA A 16 -3.78 -8.86 7.63
N LEU A 17 -4.98 -8.60 7.12
CA LEU A 17 -5.65 -9.45 6.14
C LEU A 17 -4.95 -9.42 4.77
N LEU A 18 -4.47 -8.26 4.33
CA LEU A 18 -3.72 -8.15 3.07
C LEU A 18 -2.36 -8.84 3.15
N ALA A 19 -1.63 -8.67 4.26
CA ALA A 19 -0.36 -9.36 4.50
C ALA A 19 -0.57 -10.88 4.64
N HIS A 20 -1.62 -11.30 5.35
CA HIS A 20 -2.01 -12.71 5.45
C HIS A 20 -2.41 -13.28 4.09
N ALA A 21 -3.17 -12.53 3.28
CA ALA A 21 -3.55 -12.93 1.94
C ALA A 21 -2.31 -13.10 1.06
N ALA A 22 -1.37 -12.15 1.05
CA ALA A 22 -0.12 -12.26 0.31
C ALA A 22 0.71 -13.49 0.72
N ARG A 23 0.81 -13.77 2.03
CA ARG A 23 1.52 -14.94 2.54
C ARG A 23 0.84 -16.26 2.15
N SER A 24 -0.47 -16.37 2.35
CA SER A 24 -1.24 -17.56 1.98
C SER A 24 -1.24 -17.80 0.46
N PHE A 25 -1.10 -16.73 -0.32
CA PHE A 25 -1.02 -16.79 -1.78
C PHE A 25 0.34 -17.31 -2.27
N LEU A 26 1.45 -16.93 -1.60
CA LEU A 26 2.78 -17.48 -1.86
C LEU A 26 2.87 -18.96 -1.49
N GLU A 27 2.32 -19.37 -0.34
CA GLU A 27 2.30 -20.77 0.10
C GLU A 27 1.53 -21.69 -0.87
N LYS A 28 0.47 -21.18 -1.52
CA LYS A 28 -0.30 -21.94 -2.53
C LYS A 28 0.32 -21.95 -3.93
N SER A 29 1.36 -21.15 -4.16
CA SER A 29 2.02 -21.04 -5.47
C SER A 29 3.08 -22.12 -5.71
N GLU A 30 3.44 -22.90 -4.69
CA GLU A 30 4.41 -24.01 -4.79
C GLU A 30 3.94 -25.15 -5.70
N ASP A 31 2.62 -25.33 -5.86
CA ASP A 31 2.01 -26.38 -6.71
C ASP A 31 1.56 -25.87 -8.09
N ALA A 32 1.81 -24.60 -8.43
CA ALA A 32 1.32 -23.96 -9.64
C ALA A 32 2.32 -24.06 -10.81
N THR A 33 1.83 -24.07 -12.06
CA THR A 33 2.68 -23.97 -13.25
C THR A 33 3.34 -22.58 -13.33
N GLU A 34 4.51 -22.46 -13.97
CA GLU A 34 5.31 -21.21 -13.99
C GLU A 34 4.50 -19.94 -14.38
N GLU A 35 3.56 -20.06 -15.31
CA GLU A 35 2.71 -18.96 -15.75
C GLU A 35 1.71 -18.51 -14.67
N GLN A 36 1.19 -19.45 -13.89
CA GLN A 36 0.35 -19.15 -12.73
C GLN A 36 1.20 -18.59 -11.59
N THR A 37 2.40 -19.12 -11.34
CA THR A 37 3.34 -18.61 -10.32
C THR A 37 3.68 -17.13 -10.55
N ASN A 38 3.82 -16.69 -11.81
CA ASN A 38 4.02 -15.28 -12.15
C ASN A 38 2.82 -14.40 -11.82
N GLN A 39 1.59 -14.87 -12.06
CA GLN A 39 0.37 -14.17 -11.67
C GLN A 39 0.23 -14.11 -10.14
N PHE A 40 0.62 -15.18 -9.45
CA PHE A 40 0.64 -15.24 -7.99
C PHE A 40 1.63 -14.22 -7.40
N ALA A 41 2.86 -14.18 -7.93
CA ALA A 41 3.88 -13.23 -7.51
C ALA A 41 3.42 -11.78 -7.74
N LEU A 42 2.80 -11.49 -8.89
CA LEU A 42 2.28 -10.15 -9.19
C LEU A 42 1.17 -9.75 -8.21
N GLY A 43 0.23 -10.64 -7.91
CA GLY A 43 -0.84 -10.38 -6.94
C GLY A 43 -0.30 -10.13 -5.53
N ALA A 44 0.70 -10.91 -5.09
CA ALA A 44 1.36 -10.69 -3.81
C ALA A 44 2.08 -9.35 -3.74
N MET A 45 2.81 -8.97 -4.80
CA MET A 45 3.47 -7.65 -4.88
C MET A 45 2.46 -6.50 -4.82
N MET A 46 1.34 -6.60 -5.56
CA MET A 46 0.29 -5.59 -5.52
C MET A 46 -0.30 -5.44 -4.11
N MET A 47 -0.59 -6.54 -3.41
CA MET A 47 -1.08 -6.49 -2.03
C MET A 47 -0.06 -5.86 -1.07
N CYS A 48 1.23 -6.16 -1.22
CA CYS A 48 2.29 -5.52 -0.44
C CYS A 48 2.37 -4.01 -0.70
N CYS A 49 2.24 -3.57 -1.96
CA CYS A 49 2.21 -2.15 -2.31
C CYS A 49 1.02 -1.43 -1.66
N PHE A 50 -0.18 -2.01 -1.70
CA PHE A 50 -1.36 -1.43 -1.03
C PHE A 50 -1.20 -1.38 0.49
N ALA A 51 -0.62 -2.44 1.09
CA ALA A 51 -0.36 -2.46 2.53
C ALA A 51 0.65 -1.37 2.94
N LEU A 52 1.70 -1.15 2.15
CA LEU A 52 2.68 -0.08 2.37
C LEU A 52 2.05 1.31 2.24
N GLU A 53 1.24 1.53 1.20
CA GLU A 53 0.57 2.81 0.98
C GLU A 53 -0.32 3.18 2.17
N ALA A 54 -1.11 2.22 2.65
CA ALA A 54 -2.00 2.45 3.75
C ALA A 54 -1.27 2.61 5.10
N TYR A 55 -0.16 1.87 5.29
CA TYR A 55 0.71 2.06 6.45
C TYR A 55 1.27 3.49 6.51
N PHE A 56 1.79 4.01 5.39
CA PHE A 56 2.30 5.39 5.35
C PHE A 56 1.20 6.42 5.62
N ASN A 57 -0.01 6.21 5.08
CA ASN A 57 -1.14 7.10 5.37
C ASN A 57 -1.47 7.10 6.87
N GLN A 58 -1.59 5.93 7.50
CA GLN A 58 -1.88 5.83 8.93
C GLN A 58 -0.79 6.49 9.79
N LEU A 59 0.48 6.26 9.44
CA LEU A 59 1.60 6.87 10.14
C LEU A 59 1.57 8.40 10.01
N ALA A 60 1.33 8.92 8.80
CA ALA A 60 1.24 10.35 8.56
C ALA A 60 0.07 10.99 9.31
N HIS A 61 -1.11 10.36 9.35
CA HIS A 61 -2.23 10.81 10.17
C HIS A 61 -1.86 10.91 11.64
N ALA A 62 -1.27 9.87 12.21
CA ALA A 62 -0.85 9.86 13.61
C ALA A 62 0.19 10.94 13.93
N LEU A 63 1.11 11.22 13.01
CA LEU A 63 2.14 12.25 13.16
C LEU A 63 1.56 13.66 12.98
N HIS A 64 0.62 13.84 12.04
CA HIS A 64 -0.11 15.08 11.79
C HIS A 64 -0.95 15.50 13.00
N GLU A 65 -1.76 14.59 13.53
CA GLU A 65 -2.61 14.83 14.70
C GLU A 65 -1.79 15.25 15.93
N ARG A 66 -0.61 14.64 16.09
CA ARG A 66 0.33 14.96 17.18
C ARG A 66 1.22 16.15 16.89
N ARG A 67 1.10 16.78 15.71
CA ARG A 67 1.94 17.88 15.22
C ARG A 67 3.44 17.59 15.34
N MET A 68 3.82 16.34 15.12
CA MET A 68 5.22 15.90 15.24
C MET A 68 6.05 16.27 14.02
N ILE A 69 5.40 16.42 12.86
CA ILE A 69 6.03 16.84 11.60
C ILE A 69 5.31 18.09 11.12
N LEU A 70 6.01 19.23 11.13
CA LEU A 70 5.43 20.52 10.76
C LEU A 70 5.34 20.72 9.24
N GLN A 71 6.16 20.02 8.43
CA GLN A 71 6.06 20.12 6.96
C GLN A 71 4.84 19.38 6.39
N LEU A 72 4.22 18.51 7.20
CA LEU A 72 3.02 17.78 6.83
C LEU A 72 1.79 18.64 7.18
N GLU A 73 1.59 19.74 6.44
CA GLU A 73 0.49 20.68 6.72
C GLU A 73 -0.86 20.15 6.22
N ASP A 74 -0.88 19.62 4.99
CA ASP A 74 -2.06 19.03 4.36
C ASP A 74 -1.92 17.52 4.21
N ILE A 75 -2.56 16.79 5.13
CA ILE A 75 -2.61 15.33 5.12
C ILE A 75 -3.27 14.77 3.84
N LYS A 76 -4.22 15.48 3.21
CA LYS A 76 -4.88 15.01 2.00
C LYS A 76 -3.95 15.06 0.79
N ASP A 77 -3.05 16.03 0.75
CA ASP A 77 -2.03 16.09 -0.29
C ASP A 77 -0.97 15.01 -0.08
N PHE A 78 -0.64 14.67 1.18
CA PHE A 78 0.21 13.51 1.48
C PHE A 78 -0.42 12.19 1.02
N GLU A 79 -1.71 11.96 1.29
CA GLU A 79 -2.42 10.72 0.92
C GLU A 79 -2.40 10.45 -0.59
N ARG A 80 -2.40 11.49 -1.42
CA ARG A 80 -2.38 11.39 -2.89
C ARG A 80 -1.01 11.02 -3.47
N LYS A 81 0.06 11.11 -2.67
CA LYS A 81 1.43 10.83 -3.14
C LYS A 81 1.67 9.35 -3.32
N ALA A 82 2.61 9.03 -4.21
CA ALA A 82 3.07 7.66 -4.38
C ALA A 82 3.85 7.19 -3.13
N PRO A 83 3.90 5.88 -2.84
CA PRO A 83 4.55 5.36 -1.62
C PRO A 83 6.02 5.76 -1.44
N ASP A 84 6.78 5.87 -2.52
CA ASP A 84 8.18 6.31 -2.52
C ASP A 84 8.32 7.77 -2.08
N GLN A 85 7.42 8.64 -2.56
CA GLN A 85 7.37 10.04 -2.15
C GLN A 85 6.93 10.19 -0.70
N LYS A 86 5.92 9.40 -0.27
CA LYS A 86 5.48 9.33 1.13
C LYS A 86 6.62 8.96 2.07
N PHE A 87 7.41 7.95 1.69
CA PHE A 87 8.59 7.55 2.47
C PHE A 87 9.61 8.69 2.58
N LEU A 88 9.97 9.31 1.46
CA LEU A 88 10.94 10.41 1.45
C LEU A 88 10.49 11.58 2.32
N GLU A 89 9.22 11.95 2.26
CA GLU A 89 8.68 13.02 3.10
C GLU A 89 8.68 12.68 4.58
N LEU A 90 8.33 11.44 4.94
CA LEU A 90 8.38 11.01 6.34
C LEU A 90 9.81 10.90 6.90
N THR A 91 10.81 10.62 6.05
CA THR A 91 12.22 10.51 6.48
C THR A 91 12.98 11.84 6.47
N ASN A 92 12.57 12.79 5.62
CA ASN A 92 13.20 14.11 5.51
C ASN A 92 12.46 15.20 6.32
N ALA A 93 11.38 14.80 6.99
CA ALA A 93 10.57 15.61 7.90
C ALA A 93 11.30 15.95 9.21
#